data_AF-A0A0F9D229-F1
#
_entry.id   AF-A0A0F9D229-F1
#
_cell.length_a   1.000
_cell.length_b   1.000
_cell.length_c   1.000
_cell.angle_alpha   90.00
_cell.angle_beta   90.00
_cell.angle_gamma   90.00
#
_symmetry.space_group_name_H-M   'P 1'
#
loop_
_entity.id
_entity.type
_entity.pdbx_description
1 polymer ?
#
loop_
_entity_poly.entity_id
_entity_poly.type
_entity_poly.pdbx_seq_one_letter_code
_entity_poly.pdbx_strand_id
1 'polypeptide(L)' 'MVKTYAYVCMFGNPDRNILFIETSNNDRSQGRIEYVKVDFT' A
#
# COMPACT_ATOMS: atom_id res chain seq x y z
N MET A 1 12.28 -18.56 -7.08
CA MET A 1 10.83 -18.58 -6.83
C MET A 1 10.36 -17.13 -6.77
N VAL A 2 9.68 -16.62 -7.80
CA VAL A 2 9.11 -15.26 -7.78
C VAL A 2 7.88 -15.33 -6.89
N LYS A 3 7.97 -14.84 -5.65
CA LYS A 3 6.79 -14.66 -4.80
C LYS A 3 6.03 -13.47 -5.37
N THR A 4 4.85 -13.70 -5.93
CA THR A 4 3.96 -12.61 -6.36
C THR A 4 3.44 -11.94 -5.11
N TYR A 5 3.99 -10.79 -4.78
CA TYR A 5 3.44 -9.90 -3.76
C TYR A 5 2.24 -9.20 -4.39
N ALA A 6 1.07 -9.33 -3.78
CA ALA A 6 -0.05 -8.47 -4.14
C ALA A 6 0.28 -7.06 -3.62
N TYR A 7 0.39 -6.10 -4.53
CA TYR A 7 0.57 -4.69 -4.20
C TYR A 7 -0.70 -3.93 -4.61
N VAL A 8 -1.42 -3.39 -3.63
CA VAL A 8 -2.50 -2.43 -3.90
C VAL A 8 -2.07 -1.08 -3.35
N CYS A 9 -2.15 -0.04 -4.18
CA CYS A 9 -1.88 1.33 -3.75
C CYS A 9 -3.07 2.24 -4.04
N MET A 10 -3.39 3.12 -3.09
CA MET A 10 -4.49 4.07 -3.21
C MET A 10 -4.16 5.37 -2.50
N PHE A 11 -4.48 6.49 -3.15
CA PHE A 11 -4.50 7.78 -2.46
C PHE A 11 -5.74 7.86 -1.58
N GLY A 12 -5.54 8.08 -0.29
CA GLY A 12 -6.61 8.34 0.67
C GLY A 12 -6.55 9.76 1.21
N ASN A 13 -7.46 10.04 2.15
CA ASN A 13 -7.74 11.37 2.71
C ASN A 13 -8.34 12.35 1.66
N PRO A 14 -9.18 13.33 2.03
CA PRO A 14 -9.76 14.28 1.08
C PRO A 14 -8.71 15.04 0.27
N ASP A 15 -7.57 15.35 0.90
CA ASP A 15 -6.46 16.07 0.28
C ASP A 15 -5.59 15.18 -0.64
N ARG A 16 -5.87 13.87 -0.69
CA ARG A 16 -5.14 12.87 -1.49
C ARG A 16 -3.62 12.88 -1.29
N ASN A 17 -3.15 13.32 -0.12
CA ASN A 17 -1.73 13.46 0.23
C ASN A 17 -1.18 12.27 1.03
N ILE A 18 -1.94 11.18 1.14
CA ILE A 18 -1.49 9.93 1.77
C ILE A 18 -1.63 8.80 0.77
N LEU A 19 -0.51 8.15 0.46
CA LEU A 19 -0.49 6.93 -0.33
C LEU A 19 -0.49 5.73 0.63
N PHE A 20 -1.55 4.93 0.60
CA PHE A 20 -1.62 3.65 1.29
C PHE A 20 -1.07 2.56 0.39
N ILE A 21 -0.28 1.65 0.96
CA ILE A 21 0.35 0.52 0.26
C ILE A 21 0.01 -0.74 1.05
N GLU A 22 -0.68 -1.68 0.41
CA GLU A 22 -0.94 -3.01 0.95
C GLU A 22 0.00 -4.02 0.31
N THR A 23 0.61 -4.89 1.11
CA THR A 23 1.42 -6.01 0.65
C THR A 23 0.94 -7.31 1.26
N SER A 24 0.80 -8.37 0.45
CA SER A 24 0.50 -9.72 0.92
C SER A 24 1.25 -10.79 0.13
N ASN A 25 1.70 -11.83 0.83
CA ASN A 25 2.34 -13.03 0.27
C ASN A 25 1.32 -14.15 -0.02
N ASN A 26 0.21 -13.84 -0.70
CA ASN A 26 -0.92 -14.76 -0.94
C ASN A 26 -1.56 -15.33 0.36
N ASP A 27 -1.25 -14.72 1.51
CA ASP A 27 -1.80 -15.06 2.82
C ASP A 27 -2.27 -13.77 3.49
N ARG A 28 -3.56 -13.75 3.86
CA ARG A 28 -4.20 -12.60 4.52
C ARG A 28 -3.68 -12.37 5.94
N SER A 29 -3.16 -13.39 6.60
CA SER A 29 -2.58 -13.27 7.96
C SER A 29 -1.22 -12.55 7.98
N GLN A 30 -0.56 -12.47 6.81
CA GLN A 30 0.74 -11.82 6.64
C GLN A 30 0.66 -10.47 5.93
N GLY A 31 -0.56 -9.97 5.69
CA GLY A 31 -0.79 -8.67 5.06
C GLY A 31 -0.19 -7.53 5.89
N ARG A 32 0.44 -6.55 5.24
CA ARG A 32 0.92 -5.31 5.86
C ARG A 32 0.36 -4.12 5.13
N ILE A 33 -0.11 -3.14 5.89
CA ILE A 33 -0.51 -1.83 5.38
C ILE A 33 0.53 -0.81 5.84
N GLU A 34 1.13 -0.14 4.88
CA GLU A 34 2.06 0.96 5.10
C GLU A 34 1.44 2.24 4.50
N TYR A 35 1.87 3.41 4.99
CA TYR A 35 1.44 4.68 4.44
C TYR A 35 2.61 5.65 4.31
N VAL A 36 2.56 6.47 3.26
CA VAL A 36 3.55 7.52 3.00
C VAL A 36 2.80 8.83 2.77
N LYS A 37 3.24 9.90 3.45
CA LYS A 37 2.76 11.25 3.15
C LYS A 37 3.44 11.71 1.87
N VAL A 38 2.64 12.07 0.87
CA VAL A 38 3.10 12.56 -0.43
C VAL A 38 2.97 14.07 -0.45
N ASP A 39 4.06 14.75 -0.78
CA ASP A 39 4.08 16.19 -0.99
C ASP A 39 4.06 16.44 -2.51
N PHE A 40 3.03 17.14 -2.99
CA PHE A 40 2.92 17.54 -4.40
C PHE A 40 3.43 18.97 -4.50
N THR A 41 4.72 19.12 -4.81
CA THR A 41 5.30 20.39 -5.24
C THR A 41 4.89 20.74 -6.66
#